data_AF-A0A1E5G0Y5-F1
#
_entry.id   AF-A0A1E5G0Y5-F1
#
_cell.length_a   1.000
_cell.length_b   1.000
_cell.length_c   1.000
_cell.angle_alpha   90.00
_cell.angle_beta   90.00
_cell.angle_gamma   90.00
#
_symmetry.space_group_name_H-M   'P 1'
#
loop_
_entity.id
_entity.type
_entity.pdbx_description
1 polymer ?
#
loop_
_entity_poly.entity_id
_entity_poly.type
_entity_poly.pdbx_seq_one_letter_code
_entity_poly.pdbx_strand_id
1 'polypeptide(L)'
;MLSPKKIKTEQLLDQDKQRLDNFIKILGRRKHFDQIEYHLYSLASKLFPGEGIISFVPETLLYSSKTEPLRNWLQDICVIRAIINLPHHALQPHTQTKISIIILEKQYLPDYQESDIYIAKANKLSDLEDIIINFFSR
;
A
#
# COMPACT_ATOMS: atom_id res chain seq x y z
N MET A 1 -33.44 10.37 13.76
CA MET A 1 -32.66 9.14 14.06
C MET A 1 -31.82 8.81 12.83
N LEU A 2 -30.50 8.98 12.90
CA LEU A 2 -29.59 8.65 11.80
C LEU A 2 -29.41 7.13 11.72
N SER A 3 -29.44 6.57 10.51
CA SER A 3 -29.34 5.12 10.30
C SER A 3 -27.99 4.56 10.80
N PRO A 4 -27.94 3.34 11.35
CA PRO A 4 -26.73 2.74 11.93
C PRO A 4 -25.55 2.59 10.95
N LYS A 5 -25.77 2.64 9.63
CA LYS A 5 -24.69 2.66 8.62
C LYS A 5 -23.93 3.98 8.57
N LYS A 6 -24.58 5.13 8.76
CA LYS A 6 -23.93 6.46 8.71
C LYS A 6 -22.98 6.71 9.88
N ILE A 7 -23.35 6.22 11.06
CA ILE A 7 -22.60 6.40 12.31
C ILE A 7 -21.24 5.69 12.24
N LYS A 8 -21.18 4.50 11.62
CA LYS A 8 -19.93 3.75 11.42
C LYS A 8 -18.97 4.44 10.44
N THR A 9 -19.49 5.10 9.40
CA THR A 9 -18.65 5.79 8.40
C THR A 9 -18.01 7.06 8.94
N GLU A 10 -18.74 7.86 9.74
CA GLU A 10 -18.20 9.07 10.36
C GLU A 10 -17.11 8.74 11.39
N GLN A 11 -17.33 7.71 12.21
CA GLN A 11 -16.32 7.24 13.18
C GLN A 11 -15.04 6.72 12.51
N LEU A 12 -15.16 6.03 11.37
CA LEU A 12 -14.02 5.55 10.59
C LEU A 12 -13.21 6.72 10.00
N LEU A 13 -13.90 7.75 9.50
CA LEU A 13 -13.26 8.96 8.96
C LEU A 13 -12.45 9.71 10.02
N ASP A 14 -12.98 9.83 11.24
CA ASP A 14 -12.30 10.55 12.31
C ASP A 14 -11.08 9.78 12.86
N GLN A 15 -11.15 8.45 12.90
CA GLN A 15 -9.98 7.61 13.19
C GLN A 15 -8.91 7.72 12.11
N ASP A 16 -9.30 7.73 10.83
CA ASP A 16 -8.39 7.92 9.71
C ASP A 16 -7.70 9.28 9.78
N LYS A 17 -8.42 10.36 10.13
CA LYS A 17 -7.80 11.68 10.38
C LYS A 17 -6.81 11.63 11.53
N GLN A 18 -7.13 10.95 12.62
CA GLN A 18 -6.21 10.84 13.76
C GLN A 18 -4.94 10.06 13.40
N ARG A 19 -5.07 8.98 12.61
CA ARG A 19 -3.94 8.23 12.05
C ARG A 19 -3.12 9.10 11.10
N LEU A 20 -3.79 9.92 10.29
CA LEU A 20 -3.16 10.90 9.40
C LEU A 20 -2.33 11.92 10.18
N ASP A 21 -2.90 12.52 11.23
CA ASP A 21 -2.24 13.53 12.05
C ASP A 21 -1.02 12.95 12.77
N ASN A 22 -1.14 11.72 13.27
CA ASN A 22 -0.01 11.01 13.89
C ASN A 22 1.10 10.73 12.87
N PHE A 23 0.73 10.30 11.65
CA PHE A 23 1.70 10.08 10.59
C PHE A 23 2.39 11.38 10.15
N ILE A 24 1.65 12.47 9.96
CA ILE A 24 2.20 13.79 9.61
C ILE A 24 3.18 14.27 10.69
N LYS A 25 2.87 14.05 11.98
CA LYS A 25 3.81 14.36 13.09
C LYS A 25 5.09 13.55 13.02
N ILE A 26 5.01 12.27 12.64
CA ILE A 26 6.19 11.42 12.43
C ILE A 26 6.99 11.90 11.22
N LEU A 27 6.31 12.24 10.12
CA LEU A 27 6.93 12.75 8.90
C LEU A 27 7.60 14.10 9.10
N GLY A 28 6.99 15.03 9.82
CA GLY A 28 7.57 16.35 10.11
C GLY A 28 8.89 16.30 10.87
N ARG A 29 9.23 15.15 11.47
CA ARG A 29 10.53 14.90 12.11
C ARG A 29 11.60 14.38 11.14
N ARG A 30 11.23 13.90 9.94
CA ARG A 30 12.17 13.42 8.92
C ARG A 30 12.61 14.59 8.03
N LYS A 31 13.92 14.81 7.93
CA LYS A 31 14.50 15.84 7.04
C LYS A 31 14.30 15.55 5.54
N HIS A 32 14.14 14.28 5.18
CA HIS A 32 13.86 13.85 3.81
C HIS A 32 12.74 12.81 3.80
N PHE A 33 11.70 13.15 3.04
CA PHE A 33 10.60 12.29 2.70
C PHE A 33 10.62 12.10 1.18
N ASP A 34 10.77 10.84 0.75
CA ASP A 34 10.91 10.52 -0.67
C ASP A 34 9.61 10.85 -1.43
N GLN A 35 9.72 11.31 -2.68
CA GLN A 35 8.58 11.63 -3.52
C GLN A 35 7.67 10.42 -3.74
N ILE A 36 8.25 9.22 -3.80
CA ILE A 36 7.51 7.96 -3.94
C ILE A 36 6.72 7.65 -2.66
N GLU A 37 7.34 7.85 -1.49
CA GLU A 37 6.67 7.71 -0.19
C GLU A 37 5.45 8.65 -0.10
N TYR A 38 5.63 9.92 -0.50
CA TYR A 38 4.54 10.89 -0.53
C TYR A 38 3.42 10.52 -1.50
N HIS A 39 3.78 10.04 -2.69
CA HIS A 39 2.79 9.65 -3.68
C HIS A 39 1.94 8.48 -3.18
N LEU A 40 2.56 7.44 -2.63
CA LEU A 40 1.86 6.28 -2.09
C LEU A 40 0.95 6.66 -0.92
N TYR A 41 1.44 7.51 -0.02
CA TYR A 41 0.64 8.08 1.07
C TYR A 41 -0.56 8.88 0.54
N SER A 42 -0.35 9.76 -0.43
CA SER A 42 -1.39 10.63 -0.99
C SER A 42 -2.50 9.82 -1.68
N LEU A 43 -2.14 8.72 -2.33
CA LEU A 43 -3.11 7.79 -2.92
C LEU A 43 -3.88 7.05 -1.83
N ALA A 44 -3.19 6.38 -0.91
CA ALA A 44 -3.82 5.56 0.13
C ALA A 44 -4.72 6.36 1.09
N SER A 45 -4.39 7.62 1.36
CA SER A 45 -5.21 8.51 2.22
C SER A 45 -6.52 8.96 1.58
N LYS A 46 -6.64 8.85 0.25
CA LYS A 46 -7.85 9.27 -0.50
C LYS A 46 -8.77 8.11 -0.87
N LEU A 47 -8.36 6.87 -0.61
CA LEU A 47 -9.18 5.70 -0.92
C LEU A 47 -10.40 5.63 -0.02
N PHE A 48 -11.54 5.31 -0.61
CA PHE A 48 -12.71 4.87 0.14
C PHE A 48 -12.54 3.42 0.58
N PRO A 49 -13.17 2.99 1.69
CA PRO A 49 -13.14 1.60 2.12
C PRO A 49 -13.55 0.61 1.02
N GLY A 50 -12.72 -0.42 0.81
CA GLY A 50 -12.85 -1.42 -0.25
C GLY A 50 -12.29 -1.01 -1.61
N GLU A 51 -11.89 0.25 -1.79
CA GLU A 51 -11.11 0.63 -2.97
C GLU A 51 -9.67 0.18 -2.80
N GLY A 52 -9.02 -0.13 -3.92
CA GLY A 52 -7.63 -0.53 -3.96
C GLY A 52 -6.78 0.31 -4.91
N ILE A 53 -5.48 0.27 -4.68
CA ILE A 53 -4.46 0.85 -5.56
C ILE A 53 -3.45 -0.20 -5.94
N ILE A 54 -2.99 -0.09 -7.18
CA ILE A 54 -1.84 -0.82 -7.72
C ILE A 54 -0.76 0.21 -7.96
N SER A 55 0.43 -0.01 -7.39
CA SER A 55 1.54 0.93 -7.53
C SER A 55 2.86 0.21 -7.77
N PHE A 56 3.72 0.83 -8.59
CA PHE A 56 5.11 0.41 -8.74
C PHE A 56 5.93 1.09 -7.64
N VAL A 57 6.59 0.29 -6.82
CA VAL A 57 7.40 0.77 -5.71
C VAL A 57 8.82 0.22 -5.80
N PRO A 58 9.84 1.02 -5.46
CA PRO A 58 11.17 0.49 -5.21
C PRO A 58 11.15 -0.56 -4.11
N GLU A 59 11.96 -1.59 -4.26
CA GLU A 59 12.13 -2.62 -3.24
C GLU A 59 12.62 -2.03 -1.90
N THR A 60 13.34 -0.90 -1.94
CA THR A 60 13.74 -0.15 -0.75
C THR A 60 12.53 0.36 0.05
N LEU A 61 11.40 0.69 -0.58
CA LEU A 61 10.19 1.08 0.14
C LEU A 61 9.63 -0.08 0.97
N LEU A 62 9.74 -1.31 0.45
CA LEU A 62 9.23 -2.52 1.11
C LEU A 62 10.11 -3.00 2.27
N TYR A 63 11.45 -2.83 2.19
CA TYR A 63 12.36 -3.45 3.16
C TYR A 63 13.25 -2.49 3.96
N SER A 64 13.32 -1.20 3.60
CA SER A 64 14.17 -0.24 4.33
C SER A 64 13.59 0.12 5.69
N SER A 65 14.43 0.26 6.72
CA SER A 65 14.02 0.84 8.00
C SER A 65 13.61 2.30 7.88
N LYS A 66 14.13 3.03 6.87
CA LYS A 66 13.77 4.44 6.63
C LYS A 66 12.30 4.60 6.28
N THR A 67 11.72 3.63 5.58
CA THR A 67 10.32 3.64 5.10
C THR A 67 9.39 2.87 6.03
N GLU A 68 9.89 2.35 7.16
CA GLU A 68 9.11 1.64 8.17
C GLU A 68 7.89 2.45 8.67
N PRO A 69 7.99 3.76 8.96
CA PRO A 69 6.83 4.54 9.40
C PRO A 69 5.69 4.54 8.36
N LEU A 70 6.03 4.61 7.06
CA LEU A 70 5.03 4.56 6.00
C LEU A 70 4.41 3.17 5.90
N ARG A 71 5.21 2.10 6.00
CA ARG A 71 4.68 0.74 5.96
C ARG A 71 3.72 0.45 7.12
N ASN A 72 4.09 0.87 8.33
CA ASN A 72 3.24 0.70 9.51
C ASN A 72 1.93 1.47 9.32
N TRP A 73 2.00 2.73 8.88
CA TRP A 73 0.79 3.50 8.58
C TRP A 73 -0.07 2.87 7.48
N LEU A 74 0.54 2.35 6.41
CA LEU A 74 -0.20 1.64 5.36
C LEU A 74 -0.88 0.38 5.90
N GLN A 75 -0.25 -0.37 6.79
CA GLN A 75 -0.84 -1.55 7.43
C GLN A 75 -1.97 -1.20 8.40
N ASP A 76 -1.93 -0.01 9.01
CA ASP A 76 -3.00 0.46 9.88
C ASP A 76 -4.29 0.77 9.09
N ILE A 77 -4.17 1.30 7.87
CA ILE A 77 -5.33 1.79 7.09
C ILE A 77 -5.70 0.92 5.89
N CYS A 78 -4.78 0.09 5.41
CA CYS A 78 -4.92 -0.72 4.22
C CYS A 78 -4.54 -2.17 4.50
N VAL A 79 -5.10 -3.07 3.71
CA VAL A 79 -4.69 -4.46 3.59
C VAL A 79 -3.71 -4.56 2.42
N ILE A 80 -2.56 -5.18 2.64
CA ILE A 80 -1.64 -5.52 1.55
C ILE A 80 -2.16 -6.80 0.90
N ARG A 81 -2.77 -6.69 -0.29
CA ARG A 81 -3.31 -7.85 -1.02
C ARG A 81 -2.24 -8.62 -1.77
N ALA A 82 -1.28 -7.90 -2.36
CA ALA A 82 -0.20 -8.53 -3.09
C ALA A 82 1.10 -7.72 -3.10
N ILE A 83 2.21 -8.44 -3.19
CA ILE A 83 3.53 -7.92 -3.54
C ILE A 83 4.10 -8.80 -4.65
N ILE A 84 4.31 -8.23 -5.84
CA ILE A 84 4.86 -8.93 -7.00
C ILE A 84 6.21 -8.30 -7.36
N ASN A 85 7.29 -9.04 -7.15
CA ASN A 85 8.63 -8.57 -7.47
C ASN A 85 8.90 -8.70 -8.97
N LEU A 86 9.29 -7.60 -9.63
CA LEU A 86 9.62 -7.59 -11.05
C LEU A 86 11.06 -8.05 -11.30
N PRO A 87 11.37 -8.55 -12.50
CA PRO A 87 12.74 -8.84 -12.88
C PRO A 87 13.58 -7.56 -12.96
N HIS A 88 14.88 -7.65 -12.65
CA HIS A 88 15.80 -6.51 -12.60
C HIS A 88 15.86 -5.66 -13.89
N HIS A 89 15.56 -6.27 -15.03
CA HIS A 89 15.60 -5.64 -16.34
C HIS A 89 14.22 -5.15 -16.83
N ALA A 90 13.17 -5.27 -16.01
CA ALA A 90 11.79 -4.94 -16.40
C ALA A 90 11.61 -3.51 -16.92
N LEU A 91 12.40 -2.57 -16.42
CA LEU A 91 12.28 -1.14 -16.71
C LEU A 91 13.55 -0.55 -17.34
N GLN A 92 14.42 -1.40 -17.91
CA GLN A 92 15.58 -0.91 -18.66
C GLN A 92 15.13 -0.30 -20.00
N PRO A 93 15.76 0.80 -20.46
CA PRO A 93 16.91 1.50 -19.87
C PRO A 93 16.54 2.58 -18.84
N HIS A 94 15.24 2.79 -18.55
CA HIS A 94 14.75 3.91 -17.75
C HIS A 94 15.21 3.88 -16.28
N THR A 95 15.33 2.69 -15.68
CA THR A 95 15.89 2.54 -14.33
C THR A 95 16.53 1.17 -14.11
N GLN A 96 17.56 1.14 -13.26
CA GLN A 96 18.18 -0.09 -12.75
C GLN A 96 17.67 -0.47 -11.35
N THR A 97 16.85 0.38 -10.73
CA THR A 97 16.27 0.13 -9.42
C THR A 97 15.35 -1.09 -9.50
N LYS A 98 15.49 -2.01 -8.55
CA LYS A 98 14.56 -3.14 -8.43
C LYS A 98 13.19 -2.63 -7.97
N ILE A 99 12.18 -2.90 -8.79
CA ILE A 99 10.81 -2.46 -8.59
C ILE A 99 9.93 -3.67 -8.29
N SER A 100 8.93 -3.44 -7.46
CA SER A 100 7.85 -4.38 -7.16
C SER A 100 6.51 -3.71 -7.42
N ILE A 101 5.49 -4.50 -7.75
CA ILE A 101 4.11 -4.07 -7.77
C ILE A 101 3.53 -4.34 -6.38
N ILE A 102 2.93 -3.33 -5.76
CA ILE A 102 2.15 -3.48 -4.54
C ILE A 102 0.67 -3.27 -4.84
N ILE A 103 -0.17 -4.16 -4.31
CA ILE A 103 -1.63 -4.03 -4.36
C ILE A 103 -2.12 -3.80 -2.93
N LEU A 104 -2.76 -2.66 -2.71
CA LEU A 104 -3.30 -2.23 -1.42
C LEU A 104 -4.82 -2.09 -1.55
N GLU A 105 -5.55 -2.40 -0.49
CA GLU A 105 -7.00 -2.17 -0.40
C GLU A 105 -7.32 -1.47 0.92
N LYS A 106 -8.12 -0.40 0.90
CA LYS A 106 -8.50 0.33 2.11
C LYS A 106 -9.41 -0.52 2.99
N GLN A 107 -9.06 -0.65 4.27
CA GLN A 107 -9.83 -1.44 5.23
C GLN A 107 -11.21 -0.81 5.51
N TYR A 108 -12.22 -1.66 5.68
CA TYR A 108 -13.55 -1.25 6.16
C TYR A 108 -13.63 -1.09 7.68
N LEU A 109 -12.77 -1.80 8.42
CA LEU A 109 -12.73 -1.78 9.87
C LEU A 109 -11.27 -1.71 10.34
N PRO A 110 -10.96 -0.95 11.40
CA PRO A 110 -9.59 -0.58 11.78
C PRO A 110 -8.68 -1.71 12.27
N ASP A 111 -9.21 -2.94 12.42
CA ASP A 111 -8.53 -4.08 13.07
C ASP A 111 -8.71 -5.39 12.27
N TYR A 112 -9.09 -5.31 10.99
CA TYR A 112 -9.21 -6.52 10.15
C TYR A 112 -7.83 -6.90 9.59
N GLN A 113 -7.08 -7.71 10.34
CA GLN A 113 -5.70 -8.10 10.02
C GLN A 113 -5.52 -9.54 9.51
N GLU A 114 -6.59 -10.27 9.19
CA GLU A 114 -6.46 -11.58 8.55
C GLU A 114 -6.64 -11.46 7.04
N SER A 115 -5.52 -11.31 6.34
CA SER A 115 -5.47 -11.50 4.89
C SER A 115 -4.18 -12.21 4.52
N ASP A 116 -4.31 -13.34 3.83
CA ASP A 116 -3.19 -13.98 3.15
C ASP A 116 -2.61 -13.02 2.11
N ILE A 117 -1.41 -12.49 2.38
CA ILE A 117 -0.70 -11.65 1.43
C ILE A 117 -0.22 -12.53 0.27
N TYR A 118 -0.59 -12.18 -0.96
CA TYR A 118 -0.06 -12.85 -2.15
C TYR A 118 1.33 -12.32 -2.48
N ILE A 119 2.36 -13.16 -2.31
CA ILE A 119 3.74 -12.80 -2.64
C ILE A 119 4.19 -13.61 -3.85
N ALA A 120 4.61 -12.93 -4.90
CA ALA A 120 5.13 -13.56 -6.11
C ALA A 120 6.40 -12.87 -6.63
N LYS A 121 7.14 -13.58 -7.47
CA LYS A 121 8.35 -13.07 -8.12
C LYS A 121 8.33 -13.47 -9.59
N ALA A 122 8.37 -12.48 -10.48
CA ALA A 122 8.57 -12.67 -11.90
C ALA A 122 10.08 -12.75 -12.20
N ASN A 123 10.52 -13.82 -12.86
CA ASN A 123 11.91 -13.96 -13.33
C ASN A 123 12.09 -13.32 -14.72
N LYS A 124 11.00 -13.29 -15.50
CA LYS A 124 10.86 -12.60 -16.79
C LYS A 124 9.48 -11.93 -16.85
N LEU A 125 9.32 -10.94 -17.73
CA LEU A 125 8.05 -10.21 -17.84
C LEU A 125 6.87 -11.10 -18.24
N SER A 126 7.10 -12.17 -19.01
CA SER A 126 6.03 -13.10 -19.38
C SER A 126 5.50 -13.93 -18.21
N ASP A 127 6.21 -14.02 -17.08
CA ASP A 127 5.69 -14.68 -15.87
C ASP A 127 4.53 -13.88 -15.24
N LEU A 128 4.38 -12.59 -15.57
CA LEU A 128 3.37 -11.72 -14.96
C LEU A 128 1.95 -12.17 -15.28
N GLU A 129 1.70 -12.70 -16.48
CA GLU A 129 0.38 -13.18 -16.87
C GLU A 129 -0.09 -14.30 -15.94
N ASP A 130 0.74 -15.33 -15.77
CA ASP A 130 0.47 -16.45 -14.87
C ASP A 130 0.34 -15.99 -13.40
N ILE A 131 1.19 -15.07 -12.96
CA ILE A 131 1.14 -14.51 -11.61
C ILE A 131 -0.19 -13.78 -11.37
N ILE A 132 -0.64 -12.97 -12.33
CA ILE A 132 -1.89 -12.22 -12.23
C ILE A 132 -3.09 -13.17 -12.25
N ILE A 133 -3.10 -14.17 -13.13
CA ILE A 133 -4.16 -15.20 -13.17
C ILE A 133 -4.25 -15.93 -11.83
N ASN A 134 -3.12 -16.35 -11.28
CA ASN A 134 -3.07 -17.03 -9.99
C ASN A 134 -3.52 -16.13 -8.83
N PHE A 135 -3.25 -14.83 -8.89
CA PHE A 135 -3.72 -13.87 -7.90
C PHE A 135 -5.25 -13.76 -7.89
N PHE A 136 -5.89 -13.66 -9.06
CA PHE A 136 -7.35 -13.53 -9.17
C PHE A 136 -8.13 -14.85 -9.02
N SER A 137 -7.44 -15.99 -9.05
CA SER A 137 -8.06 -17.32 -8.89
C SER A 137 -8.19 -17.76 -7.43
N ARG A 138 -7.74 -16.92 -6.48
CA ARG A 138 -7.87 -17.13 -5.03
C ARG A 138 -9.20 -16.59 -4.51
#